data_AF-A0A0E9WJV5-F1
#
_entry.id   AF-A0A0E9WJV5-F1
#
_cell.length_a   1.000
_cell.length_b   1.000
_cell.length_c   1.000
_cell.angle_alpha   90.00
_cell.angle_beta   90.00
_cell.angle_gamma   90.00
#
_symmetry.space_group_name_H-M   'P 1'
#
loop_
_entity.id
_entity.type
_entity.pdbx_description
1 polymer ?
#
loop_
_entity_poly.entity_id
_entity_poly.type
_entity_poly.pdbx_seq_one_letter_code
_entity_poly.pdbx_strand_id
1 'polypeptide(L)'
;MRSGAREHERESDRRPSIPITVRQLEAVIRIAESLAKMKLQAVAGEEEVDEALRLFQVSTLDAALSGSLSGVEGFTTQEDQEMISRIEKQLKRRFAIGSQVSEHSIIQDFTKQKYPEQAIYKVLHLMMRRGELQHRMQRKVLYRVK
;
A
#
# COMPACT_ATOMS: atom_id res chain seq x y z
N MET A 1 -15.76 17.87 -7.10
CA MET A 1 -15.16 16.54 -6.80
C MET A 1 -14.58 16.50 -5.37
N ARG A 2 -15.39 16.74 -4.32
CA ARG A 2 -14.96 16.74 -2.89
C ARG A 2 -15.56 15.57 -2.08
N SER A 3 -16.24 14.62 -2.74
CA SER A 3 -17.12 13.66 -2.06
C SER A 3 -16.45 12.32 -1.71
N GLY A 4 -15.48 11.85 -2.50
CA GLY A 4 -14.91 10.50 -2.31
C GLY A 4 -14.14 10.32 -1.00
N ALA A 5 -13.36 11.34 -0.59
CA ALA A 5 -12.61 11.27 0.67
C ALA A 5 -13.55 11.24 1.90
N ARG A 6 -14.63 12.03 1.89
CA ARG A 6 -15.61 12.07 2.98
C ARG A 6 -16.46 10.81 3.09
N GLU A 7 -16.73 10.14 1.97
CA GLU A 7 -17.49 8.89 1.97
C GLU A 7 -16.65 7.73 2.54
N HIS A 8 -15.36 7.65 2.21
CA HIS A 8 -14.43 6.69 2.84
C HIS A 8 -14.07 7.03 4.29
N GLU A 9 -14.04 8.32 4.67
CA GLU A 9 -13.89 8.77 6.07
C GLU A 9 -15.06 8.32 6.97
N ARG A 10 -16.26 8.11 6.38
CA ARG A 10 -17.43 7.60 7.11
C ARG A 10 -17.45 6.08 7.20
N GLU A 11 -16.86 5.39 6.22
CA GLU A 11 -16.84 3.92 6.16
C GLU A 11 -15.63 3.33 6.92
N SER A 12 -14.53 4.09 7.01
CA SER A 12 -13.38 3.78 7.85
C SER A 12 -13.26 4.83 8.95
N ASP A 13 -13.59 4.45 10.19
CA ASP A 13 -13.46 5.27 11.41
C ASP A 13 -12.00 5.60 11.78
N ARG A 14 -11.09 5.50 10.81
CA ARG A 14 -9.66 5.70 10.93
C ARG A 14 -9.25 6.69 9.86
N ARG A 15 -9.01 7.94 10.25
CA ARG A 15 -8.22 8.85 9.43
C ARG A 15 -6.87 8.16 9.16
N PRO A 16 -6.49 7.84 7.91
CA PRO A 16 -5.10 7.53 7.65
C PRO A 16 -4.34 8.85 7.83
N SER A 17 -3.93 9.14 9.07
CA SER A 17 -3.00 10.23 9.36
C SER A 17 -1.66 9.78 8.82
N ILE A 18 -1.45 10.02 7.52
CA ILE A 18 -0.14 9.90 6.91
C ILE A 18 0.70 11.02 7.52
N PRO A 19 1.72 10.71 8.33
CA PRO A 19 2.57 11.75 8.87
C PRO A 19 3.32 12.42 7.72
N ILE A 20 3.24 13.75 7.64
CA ILE A 20 4.01 14.52 6.67
C ILE A 20 5.46 14.59 7.16
N THR A 21 6.38 14.17 6.31
CA THR A 21 7.83 14.18 6.56
C THR A 21 8.51 15.37 5.90
N VAL A 22 9.67 15.78 6.42
CA VAL A 22 10.47 16.88 5.84
C VAL A 22 10.85 16.59 4.38
N ARG A 23 11.10 15.32 4.03
CA ARG A 23 11.39 14.91 2.64
C ARG A 23 10.19 15.13 1.72
N GLN A 24 8.96 14.95 2.20
CA GLN A 24 7.76 15.25 1.41
C GLN A 24 7.62 16.76 1.17
N LEU A 25 7.96 17.59 2.15
CA LEU A 25 7.99 19.05 1.97
C LEU A 25 9.04 19.45 0.92
N GLU A 26 10.25 18.88 0.97
CA GLU A 26 11.29 19.11 -0.03
C GLU A 26 10.84 18.65 -1.44
N ALA A 27 10.12 17.54 -1.53
CA ALA A 27 9.59 17.05 -2.80
C ALA A 27 8.58 18.02 -3.42
N VAL A 28 7.68 18.61 -2.61
CA VAL A 28 6.73 19.63 -3.08
C VAL A 28 7.47 20.86 -3.60
N ILE A 29 8.52 21.33 -2.91
CA ILE A 29 9.36 22.44 -3.37
C ILE A 29 9.99 22.13 -4.73
N ARG A 30 10.57 20.93 -4.89
CA ARG A 30 11.18 20.52 -6.18
C ARG A 30 10.17 20.46 -7.32
N ILE A 31 8.92 20.06 -7.05
CA ILE A 31 7.85 20.06 -8.05
C ILE A 31 7.52 21.49 -8.47
N ALA A 32 7.32 22.41 -7.51
CA ALA A 32 7.04 23.81 -7.79
C ALA A 32 8.17 24.47 -8.60
N GLU A 33 9.44 24.23 -8.24
CA GLU A 33 10.59 24.70 -9.01
C GLU A 33 10.64 24.12 -10.43
N SER A 34 10.26 22.85 -10.59
CA SER A 34 10.23 22.20 -11.90
C SER A 34 9.14 22.79 -12.80
N LEU A 35 7.97 23.11 -12.22
CA LEU A 35 6.89 23.81 -12.93
C LEU A 35 7.32 25.22 -13.38
N ALA A 36 8.00 25.97 -12.51
CA ALA A 36 8.55 27.27 -12.85
C ALA A 36 9.61 27.18 -13.96
N LYS A 37 10.49 26.17 -13.91
CA LYS A 37 11.48 25.91 -14.97
C LYS A 37 10.84 25.61 -16.32
N MET A 38 9.72 24.87 -16.35
CA MET A 38 8.98 24.60 -17.59
C MET A 38 8.39 25.88 -18.20
N LYS A 39 8.03 26.86 -17.35
CA LYS A 39 7.58 28.20 -17.76
C LYS A 39 8.74 29.17 -18.05
N LEU A 40 10.00 28.71 -17.98
CA LEU A 40 11.21 29.53 -18.10
C LEU A 40 11.29 30.67 -17.07
N GLN A 41 10.69 30.48 -15.89
CA GLN A 41 10.73 31.43 -14.79
C GLN A 41 11.85 31.09 -13.81
N ALA A 42 12.56 32.11 -13.33
CA ALA A 42 13.64 31.95 -12.35
C ALA A 42 13.14 31.72 -10.93
N VAL A 43 11.89 32.08 -10.64
CA VAL A 43 11.27 32.01 -9.31
C VAL A 43 9.90 31.36 -9.46
N ALA A 44 9.56 30.41 -8.57
CA ALA A 44 8.23 29.82 -8.49
C ALA A 44 7.27 30.77 -7.75
N GLY A 45 6.11 31.02 -8.35
CA GLY A 45 5.03 31.81 -7.77
C GLY A 45 4.00 30.93 -7.05
N GLU A 46 2.93 31.57 -6.60
CA GLU A 46 1.83 30.88 -5.90
C GLU A 46 1.15 29.82 -6.77
N GLU A 47 0.99 30.08 -8.07
CA GLU A 47 0.35 29.13 -9.00
C GLU A 47 1.11 27.79 -9.10
N GLU A 48 2.44 27.81 -9.16
CA GLU A 48 3.24 26.59 -9.22
C GLU A 48 3.19 25.81 -7.91
N VAL A 49 3.15 26.52 -6.78
CA VAL A 49 3.03 25.92 -5.45
C VAL A 49 1.66 25.27 -5.28
N ASP A 50 0.59 25.97 -5.67
CA ASP A 50 -0.78 25.44 -5.62
C ASP A 50 -0.93 24.19 -6.47
N GLU A 51 -0.35 24.19 -7.68
CA GLU A 51 -0.35 23.02 -8.55
C GLU A 51 0.49 21.86 -7.99
N ALA A 52 1.65 22.15 -7.40
CA ALA A 52 2.46 21.15 -6.72
C ALA A 52 1.73 20.52 -5.52
N LEU A 53 1.02 21.33 -4.72
CA LEU A 53 0.20 20.85 -3.61
C LEU A 53 -0.98 20.00 -4.11
N ARG A 54 -1.62 20.41 -5.21
CA ARG A 54 -2.70 19.63 -5.84
C ARG A 54 -2.20 18.26 -6.30
N LEU A 55 -1.07 18.21 -7.01
CA LEU A 55 -0.45 16.96 -7.45
C LEU A 55 -0.04 16.07 -6.27
N PHE A 56 0.52 16.68 -5.22
CA PHE A 56 0.91 15.96 -4.00
C PHE A 56 -0.29 15.35 -3.29
N GLN A 57 -1.39 16.09 -3.13
CA GLN A 57 -2.61 15.61 -2.49
C GLN A 57 -3.24 14.43 -3.24
N VAL A 58 -3.35 14.54 -4.57
CA VAL A 58 -3.90 13.45 -5.40
C VAL A 58 -3.00 12.21 -5.31
N SER A 59 -1.68 12.38 -5.43
CA SER A 59 -0.74 11.26 -5.37
C SER A 59 -0.68 10.61 -3.99
N THR A 60 -0.78 11.41 -2.92
CA THR A 60 -0.74 10.91 -1.54
C THR A 60 -2.02 10.18 -1.16
N LEU A 61 -3.19 10.73 -1.52
CA LEU A 61 -4.48 10.07 -1.29
C LEU A 61 -4.59 8.78 -2.11
N ASP A 62 -4.18 8.79 -3.37
CA ASP A 62 -4.20 7.59 -4.21
C ASP A 62 -3.22 6.53 -3.69
N ALA A 63 -2.01 6.91 -3.26
CA ALA A 63 -1.06 5.98 -2.64
C ALA A 63 -1.54 5.43 -1.29
N ALA A 64 -2.31 6.21 -0.53
CA ALA A 64 -2.95 5.79 0.72
C ALA A 64 -4.07 4.77 0.47
N LEU A 65 -4.95 5.08 -0.48
CA LEU A 65 -6.15 4.30 -0.78
C LEU A 65 -5.84 3.02 -1.57
N SER A 66 -4.85 3.08 -2.48
CA SER A 66 -4.42 1.92 -3.27
C SER A 66 -3.63 0.88 -2.47
N GLY A 67 -3.31 1.17 -1.20
CA GLY A 67 -2.50 0.30 -0.37
C GLY A 67 -1.03 0.21 -0.81
N SER A 68 -0.54 1.03 -1.74
CA SER A 68 0.89 1.05 -2.13
C SER A 68 1.83 1.42 -0.99
N LEU A 69 1.35 2.18 0.01
CA LEU A 69 2.10 2.54 1.22
C LEU A 69 2.08 1.44 2.29
N SER A 70 1.36 0.35 2.04
CA SER A 70 1.19 -0.76 2.97
C SER A 70 2.49 -1.54 3.10
N GLY A 71 3.24 -1.29 4.17
CA GLY A 71 4.53 -1.96 4.46
C GLY A 71 5.75 -1.04 4.34
N VAL A 72 5.57 0.24 4.04
CA VAL A 72 6.60 1.26 4.22
C VAL A 72 6.63 1.67 5.70
N GLU A 73 7.82 1.74 6.29
CA GLU A 73 8.01 2.21 7.67
C GLU A 73 7.37 3.58 7.86
N GLY A 74 6.53 3.73 8.89
CA GLY A 74 5.79 4.97 9.18
C GLY A 74 4.38 5.08 8.56
N PHE A 75 3.98 4.14 7.70
CA PHE A 75 2.66 4.15 7.02
C PHE A 75 1.76 2.96 7.36
N THR A 76 2.25 2.00 8.14
CA THR A 76 1.45 0.89 8.68
C THR A 76 1.27 1.08 10.16
N THR A 77 0.03 0.94 10.66
CA THR A 77 -0.18 0.96 12.11
C THR A 77 0.48 -0.26 12.74
N GLN A 78 0.84 -0.15 14.03
CA GLN A 78 1.45 -1.28 14.76
C GLN A 78 0.49 -2.49 14.79
N GLU A 79 -0.82 -2.24 14.86
CA GLU A 79 -1.86 -3.26 14.76
C GLU A 79 -1.84 -3.98 13.41
N ASP A 80 -1.70 -3.24 12.30
CA ASP A 80 -1.62 -3.83 10.97
C ASP A 80 -0.36 -4.68 10.81
N GLN A 81 0.77 -4.23 11.36
CA GLN A 81 2.02 -5.00 11.34
C GLN A 81 1.90 -6.31 12.12
N GLU A 82 1.27 -6.27 13.30
CA GLU A 82 0.99 -7.48 14.08
C GLU A 82 0.06 -8.43 13.34
N MET A 83 -1.01 -7.91 12.72
CA MET A 83 -1.95 -8.72 11.95
C MET A 83 -1.26 -9.43 10.78
N ILE A 84 -0.45 -8.69 10.02
CA ILE A 84 0.37 -9.22 8.91
C ILE A 84 1.32 -10.31 9.42
N SER A 85 2.01 -10.07 10.54
CA SER A 85 2.91 -11.05 11.15
C SER A 85 2.17 -12.33 11.59
N ARG A 86 0.95 -12.20 12.13
CA ARG A 86 0.12 -13.34 12.54
C ARG A 86 -0.31 -14.17 11.33
N ILE A 87 -0.79 -13.53 10.26
CA ILE A 87 -1.17 -14.20 9.01
C ILE A 87 0.06 -14.91 8.40
N GLU A 88 1.21 -14.23 8.32
CA GLU A 88 2.45 -14.82 7.79
C GLU A 88 2.89 -16.06 8.57
N LYS A 89 2.89 -15.99 9.92
CA LYS A 89 3.23 -17.14 10.77
C LYS A 89 2.29 -18.32 10.58
N GLN A 90 0.97 -18.07 10.48
CA GLN A 90 -0.01 -19.12 10.25
C GLN A 90 0.14 -19.74 8.87
N LEU A 91 0.34 -18.92 7.83
CA LEU A 91 0.53 -19.39 6.47
C LEU A 91 1.79 -20.27 6.36
N LYS A 92 2.91 -19.85 6.97
CA LYS A 92 4.15 -20.63 7.04
C LYS A 92 4.01 -21.94 7.84
N ARG A 93 3.11 -22.01 8.82
CA ARG A 93 2.85 -23.26 9.58
C ARG A 93 1.98 -24.25 8.79
N ARG A 94 0.97 -23.75 8.07
CA ARG A 94 0.02 -24.60 7.33
C ARG A 94 0.55 -25.04 5.98
N PHE A 95 1.35 -24.22 5.32
CA PHE A 95 1.79 -24.47 3.96
C PHE A 95 3.23 -24.98 3.96
N ALA A 96 3.48 -26.29 3.94
CA ALA A 96 4.83 -26.85 4.03
C ALA A 96 5.70 -26.53 2.79
N ILE A 97 7.03 -26.50 2.96
CA ILE A 97 7.97 -26.28 1.85
C ILE A 97 7.79 -27.41 0.81
N GLY A 98 7.69 -27.05 -0.47
CA GLY A 98 7.45 -28.00 -1.56
C GLY A 98 5.98 -28.39 -1.76
N SER A 99 5.04 -27.87 -0.98
CA SER A 99 3.60 -28.10 -1.20
C SER A 99 2.99 -27.11 -2.19
N GLN A 100 1.84 -27.50 -2.76
CA GLN A 100 1.05 -26.71 -3.70
C GLN A 100 -0.35 -26.52 -3.15
N VAL A 101 -0.83 -25.27 -3.08
CA VAL A 101 -2.17 -24.96 -2.63
C VAL A 101 -2.77 -23.88 -3.54
N SER A 102 -4.07 -23.95 -3.79
CA SER A 102 -4.76 -22.93 -4.57
C SER A 102 -4.82 -21.61 -3.81
N GLU A 103 -4.58 -20.50 -4.50
CA GLU A 103 -4.65 -19.17 -3.89
C GLU A 103 -6.06 -18.89 -3.32
N HIS A 104 -7.08 -19.34 -4.04
CA HIS A 104 -8.48 -19.21 -3.63
C HIS A 104 -8.79 -19.93 -2.32
N SER A 105 -8.26 -21.15 -2.12
CA SER A 105 -8.43 -21.89 -0.87
C SER A 105 -7.80 -21.17 0.31
N ILE A 106 -6.60 -20.59 0.11
CA ILE A 106 -5.94 -19.80 1.16
C ILE A 106 -6.80 -18.60 1.54
N ILE A 107 -7.26 -17.84 0.55
CA ILE A 107 -8.08 -16.65 0.81
C ILE A 107 -9.35 -17.05 1.59
N GLN A 108 -10.10 -18.05 1.11
CA GLN A 108 -11.31 -18.50 1.81
C GLN A 108 -11.06 -18.93 3.25
N ASP A 109 -9.97 -19.65 3.53
CA ASP A 109 -9.65 -20.16 4.86
C ASP A 109 -9.29 -19.05 5.86
N PHE A 110 -8.62 -17.99 5.39
CA PHE A 110 -8.27 -16.84 6.22
C PHE A 110 -9.45 -15.85 6.33
N THR A 111 -10.28 -15.72 5.30
CA THR A 111 -11.54 -14.94 5.36
C THR A 111 -12.51 -15.55 6.39
N LYS A 112 -12.61 -16.89 6.48
CA LYS A 112 -13.39 -17.59 7.53
C LYS A 112 -12.91 -17.26 8.95
N GLN A 113 -11.62 -16.96 9.12
CA GLN A 113 -11.03 -16.54 10.40
C GLN A 113 -11.20 -15.04 10.69
N LYS A 114 -11.99 -14.33 9.87
CA LYS A 114 -12.26 -12.88 9.95
C LYS A 114 -11.04 -12.00 9.69
N TYR A 115 -10.05 -12.49 8.94
CA TYR A 115 -9.00 -11.62 8.44
C TYR A 115 -9.49 -10.84 7.22
N PRO A 116 -9.16 -9.54 7.08
CA PRO A 116 -9.50 -8.76 5.91
C PRO A 116 -8.75 -9.27 4.68
N GLU A 117 -9.46 -9.40 3.55
CA GLU A 117 -8.89 -9.97 2.32
C GLU A 117 -7.66 -9.21 1.83
N GLN A 118 -7.67 -7.88 1.96
CA GLN A 118 -6.54 -7.03 1.59
C GLN A 118 -5.25 -7.39 2.34
N ALA A 119 -5.35 -7.73 3.64
CA ALA A 119 -4.18 -8.14 4.43
C ALA A 119 -3.64 -9.50 3.98
N ILE A 120 -4.51 -10.42 3.55
CA ILE A 120 -4.13 -11.74 3.04
C ILE A 120 -3.36 -11.59 1.72
N TYR A 121 -3.92 -10.86 0.75
CA TYR A 121 -3.25 -10.59 -0.52
C TYR A 121 -1.90 -9.90 -0.32
N LYS A 122 -1.81 -8.97 0.65
CA LYS A 122 -0.57 -8.29 1.00
C LYS A 122 0.51 -9.26 1.49
N VAL A 123 0.16 -10.20 2.39
CA VAL A 123 1.10 -11.21 2.88
C VAL A 123 1.56 -12.12 1.75
N LEU A 124 0.65 -12.56 0.88
CA LEU A 124 0.99 -13.37 -0.29
C LEU A 124 1.96 -12.64 -1.21
N HIS A 125 1.70 -11.36 -1.51
CA HIS A 125 2.58 -10.54 -2.34
C HIS A 125 3.97 -10.34 -1.72
N LEU A 126 4.04 -10.09 -0.40
CA LEU A 126 5.31 -9.97 0.32
C LEU A 126 6.12 -11.26 0.27
N MET A 127 5.48 -12.42 0.50
CA MET A 127 6.15 -13.72 0.46
C MET A 127 6.61 -14.09 -0.97
N MET A 128 5.85 -13.70 -2.01
CA MET A 128 6.29 -13.84 -3.41
C MET A 128 7.49 -12.95 -3.73
N ARG A 129 7.47 -11.68 -3.27
CA ARG A 129 8.60 -10.75 -3.46
C ARG A 129 9.87 -11.24 -2.76
N ARG A 130 9.74 -11.93 -1.63
CA ARG A 130 10.85 -12.60 -0.91
C ARG A 130 11.30 -13.92 -1.55
N GLY A 131 10.60 -14.40 -2.58
CA GLY A 131 10.90 -15.67 -3.25
C GLY A 131 10.52 -16.91 -2.44
N GLU A 132 9.68 -16.77 -1.40
CA GLU A 132 9.18 -17.89 -0.60
C GLU A 132 8.03 -18.61 -1.32
N LEU A 133 7.25 -17.87 -2.12
CA LEU A 133 6.11 -18.36 -2.90
C LEU A 133 6.31 -18.13 -4.40
N GLN A 134 5.84 -19.07 -5.21
CA GLN A 134 5.84 -18.96 -6.66
C GLN A 134 4.47 -19.31 -7.25
N HIS A 135 3.96 -18.49 -8.17
CA HIS A 135 2.78 -18.84 -8.95
C HIS A 135 3.09 -19.95 -9.95
N ARG A 136 2.22 -20.96 -10.01
CA ARG A 136 2.19 -22.01 -11.04
C ARG A 136 0.78 -22.12 -11.62
N MET A 137 0.66 -22.85 -12.73
CA MET A 137 -0.62 -23.13 -13.40
C MET A 137 -1.44 -21.86 -13.70
N GLN A 138 -0.89 -20.95 -14.51
CA GLN A 138 -1.55 -19.68 -14.88
C GLN A 138 -2.00 -18.86 -13.65
N ARG A 139 -1.15 -18.80 -12.61
CA ARG A 139 -1.39 -18.11 -11.33
C ARG A 139 -2.49 -18.71 -10.44
N LYS A 140 -3.12 -19.83 -10.81
CA LYS A 140 -4.16 -20.47 -9.98
C LYS A 140 -3.63 -21.16 -8.72
N VAL A 141 -2.35 -21.55 -8.74
CA VAL A 141 -1.73 -22.34 -7.68
C VAL A 141 -0.49 -21.62 -7.16
N LEU A 142 -0.33 -21.60 -5.84
CA LEU A 142 0.87 -21.15 -5.16
C LEU A 142 1.72 -22.36 -4.78
N TYR A 143 3.02 -22.28 -5.03
CA TYR A 143 4.03 -23.28 -4.68
C TYR A 143 4.99 -22.70 -3.65
N ARG A 144 5.22 -23.40 -2.54
CA ARG A 144 6.20 -22.97 -1.53
C ARG A 144 7.60 -23.42 -1.90
N VAL A 145 8.49 -22.46 -2.11
CA VAL A 145 9.89 -22.72 -2.50
C VAL A 145 10.81 -22.75 -1.29
N LYS A 146 10.56 -21.91 -0.27
CA LYS A 146 11.35 -21.79 0.98
C LYS A 146 10.46 -21.57 2.22
#